data_AF-A0A8D8H4M8-F1
#
_entry.id   AF-A0A8D8H4M8-F1
#
_cell.length_a   1.000
_cell.length_b   1.000
_cell.length_c   1.000
_cell.angle_alpha   90.00
_cell.angle_beta   90.00
_cell.angle_gamma   90.00
#
_symmetry.space_group_name_H-M   'P 1'
#
loop_
_entity.id
_entity.type
_entity.pdbx_description
1 polymer ?
#
loop_
_entity_poly.entity_id
_entity_poly.type
_entity_poly.pdbx_seq_one_letter_code
_entity_poly.pdbx_strand_id
1 'polypeptide(L)'
;RTVHSLARLLTLYNVNVRYVSPKSLGMPEKITKLVEAKGISQKIYDNLEDAIAETDVLYMTRIQKERFDSEEEYKKCCGQLVLTPQLMTRAKRRMIVMHPLPRVFEISKEIDIDPRAAYFRQAEYGMYIRMALLAMVLGKC
;
A
#
# COMPACT_ATOMS: atom_id res chain seq x y z
N ARG A 1 2.94 -2.25 10.33
CA ARG A 1 2.41 -3.60 10.69
C ARG A 1 1.67 -4.23 9.51
N THR A 2 0.59 -3.62 9.01
CA THR A 2 -0.23 -4.15 7.90
C THR A 2 0.60 -4.52 6.66
N VAL A 3 1.45 -3.62 6.18
CA VAL A 3 2.32 -3.86 5.01
C VAL A 3 3.40 -4.92 5.23
N HIS A 4 3.83 -5.15 6.48
CA HIS A 4 4.79 -6.22 6.78
C HIS A 4 4.11 -7.59 6.63
N SER A 5 2.88 -7.72 7.16
CA SER A 5 2.09 -8.95 7.01
C SER A 5 1.71 -9.19 5.55
N LEU A 6 1.34 -8.13 4.83
CA LEU A 6 1.03 -8.22 3.40
C LEU A 6 2.24 -8.70 2.59
N ALA A 7 3.41 -8.10 2.79
CA ALA A 7 4.63 -8.51 2.09
C ALA A 7 4.97 -10.00 2.34
N ARG A 8 4.78 -10.49 3.57
CA ARG A 8 4.94 -11.92 3.89
C ARG A 8 3.92 -12.80 3.17
N LEU A 9 2.64 -12.43 3.17
CA LEU A 9 1.60 -13.20 2.48
C LEU A 9 1.85 -13.26 0.96
N LEU A 10 2.29 -12.14 0.38
CA LEU A 10 2.61 -12.05 -1.04
C LEU A 10 3.76 -12.98 -1.46
N THR A 11 4.57 -13.47 -0.52
CA THR A 11 5.60 -14.48 -0.83
C THR A 11 5.07 -15.84 -1.27
N LEU A 12 3.76 -16.07 -1.13
CA LEU A 12 3.09 -17.26 -1.62
C LEU A 12 2.63 -17.12 -3.08
N TYR A 13 2.88 -15.97 -3.72
CA TYR A 13 2.41 -15.65 -5.07
C TYR A 13 3.57 -15.21 -5.97
N ASN A 14 3.39 -15.37 -7.28
CA ASN A 14 4.34 -14.86 -8.27
C ASN A 14 4.08 -13.37 -8.54
N VAL A 15 4.73 -12.50 -7.76
CA VAL A 15 4.57 -11.05 -7.82
C VAL A 15 5.91 -10.34 -7.82
N ASN A 16 5.91 -9.07 -8.22
CA ASN A 16 7.03 -8.15 -8.02
C ASN A 16 6.62 -7.10 -6.99
N VAL A 17 7.52 -6.75 -6.07
CA VAL A 17 7.23 -5.78 -5.01
C VAL A 17 8.00 -4.48 -5.28
N ARG A 18 7.28 -3.36 -5.26
CA ARG A 18 7.86 -2.01 -5.34
C ARG A 18 7.61 -1.30 -4.01
N TYR A 19 8.67 -0.79 -3.39
CA TYR A 19 8.59 0.00 -2.17
C TYR A 19 8.72 1.47 -2.51
N VAL A 20 7.75 2.28 -2.10
CA VAL A 20 7.80 3.74 -2.22
C VAL A 20 7.74 4.30 -0.81
N SER A 21 8.87 4.82 -0.34
CA SER A 21 9.00 5.34 1.03
C SER A 21 10.20 6.27 1.13
N PRO A 22 10.16 7.28 2.02
CA PRO A 22 11.34 8.04 2.39
C PRO A 22 12.43 7.13 2.94
N LYS A 23 13.70 7.53 2.81
CA LYS A 23 14.85 6.75 3.28
C LYS A 23 14.75 6.36 4.77
N SER A 24 14.17 7.21 5.59
CA SER A 24 13.96 6.98 7.04
C SER A 24 12.85 5.97 7.36
N LEU A 25 11.96 5.65 6.41
CA LEU A 25 10.77 4.82 6.62
C LEU A 25 10.73 3.56 5.72
N GLY A 26 11.88 3.10 5.26
CA GLY A 26 12.00 1.90 4.42
C GLY A 26 11.44 0.63 5.06
N MET A 27 11.14 -0.37 4.21
CA MET A 27 10.74 -1.69 4.67
C MET A 27 11.86 -2.32 5.51
N PRO A 28 11.59 -2.86 6.71
CA PRO A 28 12.64 -3.44 7.55
C PRO A 28 13.39 -4.58 6.85
N GLU A 29 14.71 -4.65 7.02
CA GLU A 29 15.56 -5.65 6.36
C GLU A 29 15.11 -7.09 6.57
N LYS A 30 14.59 -7.42 7.75
CA LYS A 30 14.07 -8.75 8.05
C LYS A 30 12.96 -9.17 7.09
N ILE A 31 12.15 -8.21 6.60
CA ILE A 31 11.08 -8.47 5.64
C ILE A 31 11.65 -8.54 4.23
N THR A 32 12.51 -7.61 3.82
CA THR A 32 13.08 -7.60 2.47
C THR A 32 13.93 -8.84 2.20
N LYS A 33 14.73 -9.30 3.18
CA LYS A 33 15.48 -10.56 3.12
C LYS A 33 14.57 -11.80 3.03
N LEU A 34 13.42 -11.77 3.70
CA LEU A 34 12.43 -12.87 3.61
C LEU A 34 11.81 -12.94 2.22
N VAL A 35 11.47 -11.80 1.63
CA VAL A 35 10.93 -11.71 0.26
C VAL A 35 12.01 -12.12 -0.76
N GLU A 36 13.25 -11.70 -0.55
CA GLU A 36 14.40 -12.06 -1.40
C GLU A 36 14.70 -13.56 -1.36
N ALA A 37 14.65 -14.18 -0.18
CA ALA A 37 14.84 -15.64 -0.03
C ALA A 37 13.78 -16.48 -0.79
N LYS A 38 12.68 -15.86 -1.22
CA LYS A 38 11.63 -16.47 -2.05
C LYS A 38 11.80 -16.18 -3.54
N GLY A 39 12.88 -15.51 -3.94
CA GLY A 39 13.19 -15.18 -5.34
C GLY A 39 12.33 -14.07 -5.92
N ILE A 40 11.63 -13.30 -5.09
CA ILE A 40 10.73 -12.23 -5.54
C ILE A 40 11.53 -10.95 -5.83
N SER A 41 11.35 -10.40 -7.02
CA SER A 41 11.98 -9.14 -7.41
C SER A 41 11.46 -7.98 -6.55
N GLN A 42 12.40 -7.20 -6.03
CA GLN A 42 12.13 -6.02 -5.20
C GLN A 42 12.79 -4.78 -5.81
N LYS A 43 12.08 -3.66 -5.84
CA LYS A 43 12.62 -2.35 -6.25
C LYS A 43 12.21 -1.27 -5.25
N ILE A 44 13.10 -0.33 -4.97
CA ILE A 44 12.86 0.80 -4.07
C ILE A 44 12.81 2.09 -4.91
N TYR A 45 11.86 2.95 -4.61
CA TYR A 45 11.66 4.25 -5.25
C TYR A 45 11.47 5.33 -4.18
N ASP A 46 11.94 6.54 -4.49
CA ASP A 46 11.82 7.68 -3.58
C ASP A 46 10.47 8.41 -3.72
N ASN A 47 9.78 8.27 -4.85
CA ASN A 47 8.53 8.96 -5.18
C ASN A 47 7.53 8.03 -5.88
N LEU A 48 6.25 8.43 -5.91
CA LEU A 48 5.19 7.63 -6.52
C LEU A 48 5.24 7.70 -8.06
N GLU A 49 5.67 8.82 -8.62
CA GLU A 49 5.80 9.10 -10.04
C GLU A 49 6.60 8.03 -10.79
N ASP A 50 7.70 7.57 -10.19
CA ASP A 50 8.62 6.60 -10.80
C ASP A 50 8.08 5.16 -10.73
N ALA A 51 7.18 4.88 -9.79
CA ALA A 51 6.63 3.54 -9.58
C ALA A 51 5.26 3.33 -10.24
N ILE A 52 4.46 4.38 -10.41
CA ILE A 52 3.02 4.24 -10.71
C ILE A 52 2.72 3.65 -12.10
N ALA A 53 3.54 3.98 -13.10
CA ALA A 53 3.30 3.58 -14.50
C ALA A 53 3.30 2.06 -14.71
N GLU A 54 4.08 1.33 -13.92
CA GLU A 54 4.19 -0.13 -14.02
C GLU A 54 3.40 -0.88 -12.93
N THR A 55 2.67 -0.17 -12.08
CA THR A 55 2.02 -0.76 -10.90
C THR A 55 0.60 -1.23 -11.20
N ASP A 56 0.28 -2.47 -10.85
CA ASP A 56 -1.06 -3.06 -10.99
C ASP A 56 -1.90 -2.89 -9.72
N VAL A 57 -1.26 -2.90 -8.55
CA VAL A 57 -1.89 -2.66 -7.24
C VAL A 57 -1.07 -1.63 -6.47
N LEU A 58 -1.63 -0.43 -6.28
CA LEU A 58 -1.04 0.58 -5.41
C LEU A 58 -1.65 0.47 -4.01
N TYR A 59 -0.88 -0.08 -3.07
CA TYR A 59 -1.29 -0.20 -1.68
C TYR A 59 -0.68 0.94 -0.85
N MET A 60 -1.48 1.98 -0.61
CA MET A 60 -1.04 3.15 0.13
C MET A 60 -1.21 2.96 1.63
N THR A 61 -0.42 3.69 2.41
CA THR A 61 -0.55 3.75 3.87
C THR A 61 -0.44 5.17 4.37
N ARG A 62 -1.15 5.45 5.47
CA ARG A 62 -1.02 6.71 6.19
C ARG A 62 0.43 6.99 6.62
N ILE A 63 0.88 8.21 6.37
CA ILE A 63 2.11 8.76 6.94
C ILE A 63 1.87 9.07 8.42
N GLN A 64 2.60 8.40 9.29
CA GLN A 64 2.49 8.55 10.74
C GLN A 64 3.38 9.70 11.20
N LYS A 65 2.78 10.86 11.55
CA LYS A 65 3.52 12.07 12.01
C LYS A 65 4.43 11.75 13.20
N GLU A 66 3.99 10.85 14.06
CA GLU A 66 4.71 10.39 15.26
C GLU A 66 6.01 9.63 14.98
N ARG A 67 6.35 9.35 13.71
CA ARG A 67 7.60 8.65 13.32
C ARG A 67 8.71 9.59 12.84
N PHE A 68 8.48 10.90 12.86
CA PHE A 68 9.42 11.90 12.38
C PHE A 68 9.95 12.72 13.54
N ASP A 69 11.25 12.98 13.54
CA ASP A 69 11.92 13.78 14.57
C ASP A 69 11.69 15.28 14.35
N SER A 70 11.33 15.70 13.13
CA SER A 70 11.05 17.09 12.78
C SER A 70 9.79 17.25 11.93
N GLU A 71 9.09 18.37 12.13
CA GLU A 71 7.90 18.69 11.33
C GLU A 71 8.25 19.00 9.86
N GLU A 72 9.46 19.48 9.58
CA GLU A 72 9.96 19.75 8.23
C GLU A 72 10.14 18.45 7.43
N GLU A 73 10.77 17.42 8.02
CA GLU A 73 10.93 16.11 7.38
C GLU A 73 9.56 15.48 7.08
N TYR A 74 8.63 15.58 8.04
CA TYR A 74 7.26 15.15 7.84
C TYR A 74 6.60 15.87 6.67
N LYS A 75 6.63 17.21 6.61
CA LYS A 75 6.02 18.00 5.52
C LYS A 75 6.61 17.65 4.15
N LYS A 76 7.93 17.47 4.08
CA LYS A 76 8.62 17.06 2.85
C LYS A 76 8.16 15.68 2.37
N CYS A 77 8.06 14.70 3.28
CA CYS A 77 7.58 13.35 2.95
C CYS A 77 6.10 13.36 2.54
N CYS A 78 5.28 14.20 3.18
CA CYS A 78 3.88 14.38 2.80
C CYS A 78 3.75 14.82 1.35
N GLY A 79 4.56 15.79 0.89
CA GLY A 79 4.50 16.28 -0.49
C GLY A 79 4.83 15.22 -1.56
N GLN A 80 5.67 14.23 -1.25
CA GLN A 80 6.17 13.25 -2.21
C GLN A 80 5.31 11.98 -2.34
N LEU A 81 4.39 11.76 -1.41
CA LEU A 81 3.62 10.51 -1.28
C LEU A 81 2.11 10.72 -1.35
N VAL A 82 1.67 11.84 -1.90
CA VAL A 82 0.25 12.15 -2.11
C VAL A 82 -0.20 11.67 -3.48
N LEU A 83 -1.24 10.83 -3.50
CA LEU A 83 -1.88 10.42 -4.72
C LEU A 83 -2.91 11.47 -5.17
N THR A 84 -2.65 12.05 -6.34
CA THR A 84 -3.50 13.06 -6.98
C THR A 84 -4.12 12.53 -8.26
N PRO A 85 -5.24 13.11 -8.75
CA PRO A 85 -5.81 12.78 -10.05
C PRO A 85 -4.81 12.95 -11.20
N GLN A 86 -3.96 13.97 -11.14
CA GLN A 86 -2.90 14.23 -12.12
C GLN A 86 -1.93 13.04 -12.18
N LEU A 87 -1.50 12.53 -11.02
CA LEU A 87 -0.62 11.37 -10.96
C LEU A 87 -1.32 10.10 -11.48
N MET A 88 -2.61 9.95 -11.18
CA MET A 88 -3.44 8.83 -11.66
C MET A 88 -3.67 8.83 -13.18
N THR A 89 -3.35 9.90 -13.91
CA THR A 89 -3.32 9.90 -15.37
C THR A 89 -2.17 9.06 -15.95
N ARG A 90 -1.07 8.91 -15.19
CA ARG A 90 0.11 8.10 -15.57
C ARG A 90 -0.03 6.63 -15.17
N ALA A 91 -1.02 6.31 -14.34
CA ALA A 91 -1.30 4.96 -13.89
C ALA A 91 -1.88 4.09 -15.01
N LYS A 92 -1.65 2.78 -14.93
CA LYS A 92 -2.28 1.81 -15.82
C LYS A 92 -3.80 1.94 -15.78
N ARG A 93 -4.45 1.69 -16.93
CA ARG A 93 -5.92 1.61 -17.00
C ARG A 93 -6.46 0.45 -16.16
N ARG A 94 -5.76 -0.69 -16.17
CA ARG A 94 -6.08 -1.88 -15.37
C ARG A 94 -5.22 -1.90 -14.11
N MET A 95 -5.62 -1.12 -13.12
CA MET A 95 -4.95 -0.97 -11.83
C MET A 95 -6.01 -0.83 -10.73
N ILE A 96 -5.66 -1.15 -9.49
CA ILE A 96 -6.44 -0.76 -8.31
C ILE A 96 -5.62 0.01 -7.29
N VAL A 97 -6.29 0.92 -6.57
CA VAL A 97 -5.73 1.66 -5.43
C VAL A 97 -6.38 1.12 -4.15
N MET A 98 -5.55 0.67 -3.22
CA MET A 98 -5.94 0.11 -1.93
C MET A 98 -5.38 0.96 -0.79
N HIS A 99 -6.08 0.96 0.34
CA HIS A 99 -5.66 1.68 1.53
C HIS A 99 -6.29 1.03 2.77
N PRO A 100 -5.53 0.77 3.86
CA PRO A 100 -6.06 0.13 5.06
C PRO A 100 -7.02 1.02 5.88
N LEU A 101 -7.02 2.33 5.60
CA LEU A 101 -7.77 3.37 6.32
C LEU A 101 -7.38 3.50 7.82
N PRO A 102 -7.72 4.63 8.48
CA PRO A 102 -8.21 5.88 7.90
C PRO A 102 -7.13 6.58 7.06
N ARG A 103 -7.55 7.33 6.04
CA ARG A 103 -6.67 8.25 5.30
C ARG A 103 -6.75 9.67 5.86
N VAL A 104 -5.68 10.46 5.70
CA VAL A 104 -5.64 11.87 6.15
C VAL A 104 -5.56 12.82 4.96
N PHE A 105 -4.47 12.75 4.19
CA PHE A 105 -4.21 13.61 3.03
C PHE A 105 -3.46 12.89 1.90
N GLU A 106 -2.93 11.69 2.18
CA GLU A 106 -2.12 10.89 1.26
C GLU A 106 -2.87 10.43 0.01
N ILE A 107 -4.21 10.48 0.01
CA ILE A 107 -5.05 10.22 -1.17
C ILE A 107 -6.04 11.38 -1.29
N SER A 108 -6.00 12.10 -2.42
CA SER A 108 -6.98 13.16 -2.71
C SER A 108 -8.40 12.60 -2.73
N LYS A 109 -9.36 13.36 -2.20
CA LYS A 109 -10.79 12.99 -2.23
C LYS A 109 -11.33 12.86 -3.64
N GLU A 110 -10.75 13.59 -4.60
CA GLU A 110 -11.12 13.51 -6.01
C GLU A 110 -10.87 12.12 -6.63
N ILE A 111 -10.03 11.28 -5.99
CA ILE A 111 -9.81 9.90 -6.41
C ILE A 111 -10.99 8.99 -6.06
N ASP A 112 -11.91 9.39 -5.16
CA ASP A 112 -13.02 8.53 -4.73
C ASP A 112 -13.96 8.13 -5.87
N ILE A 113 -14.07 8.98 -6.89
CA ILE A 113 -14.89 8.72 -8.08
C ILE A 113 -14.14 7.92 -9.16
N ASP A 114 -12.83 7.71 -9.02
CA ASP A 114 -12.07 6.88 -9.94
C ASP A 114 -12.46 5.41 -9.72
N PRO A 115 -12.89 4.66 -10.77
CA PRO A 115 -13.30 3.26 -10.60
C PRO A 115 -12.18 2.36 -10.05
N ARG A 116 -10.91 2.76 -10.21
CA ARG A 116 -9.72 2.07 -9.69
C ARG A 116 -9.59 2.23 -8.18
N ALA A 117 -10.23 3.22 -7.56
CA ALA A 117 -10.28 3.37 -6.11
C ALA A 117 -11.06 2.22 -5.48
N ALA A 118 -10.36 1.36 -4.73
CA ALA A 118 -10.91 0.12 -4.19
C ALA A 118 -10.95 0.09 -2.66
N TYR A 119 -10.45 1.12 -1.96
CA TYR A 119 -10.33 1.11 -0.49
C TYR A 119 -11.67 1.00 0.26
N PHE A 120 -12.79 1.50 -0.29
CA PHE A 120 -14.11 1.27 0.31
C PHE A 120 -14.62 -0.16 0.07
N ARG A 121 -14.47 -0.69 -1.16
CA ARG A 121 -14.77 -2.11 -1.44
C ARG A 121 -13.91 -3.05 -0.59
N GLN A 122 -12.64 -2.70 -0.40
CA GLN A 122 -11.71 -3.41 0.48
C GLN A 122 -12.23 -3.47 1.93
N ALA A 123 -12.80 -2.38 2.46
CA ALA A 123 -13.37 -2.36 3.81
C ALA A 123 -14.56 -3.31 3.94
N GLU A 124 -15.45 -3.31 2.94
CA GLU A 124 -16.58 -4.24 2.84
C GLU A 124 -16.12 -5.69 2.76
N TYR A 125 -15.13 -6.00 1.91
CA TYR A 125 -14.54 -7.35 1.82
C TYR A 125 -13.95 -7.80 3.16
N GLY A 126 -13.44 -6.86 3.96
CA GLY A 126 -12.98 -7.15 5.32
C GLY A 126 -14.08 -7.69 6.24
N MET A 127 -15.35 -7.30 6.07
CA MET A 127 -16.49 -7.87 6.81
C MET A 127 -16.68 -9.35 6.44
N TYR A 128 -16.80 -9.65 5.14
CA TYR A 128 -17.04 -11.01 4.65
C TYR A 128 -15.90 -11.98 4.99
N ILE A 129 -14.64 -11.54 4.85
CA ILE A 129 -13.47 -12.35 5.23
C ILE A 129 -13.49 -12.68 6.73
N ARG A 130 -13.87 -11.72 7.59
CA ARG A 130 -13.98 -11.97 9.03
C ARG A 130 -15.12 -12.92 9.39
N MET A 131 -16.27 -12.81 8.71
CA MET A 131 -17.37 -13.76 8.88
C MET A 131 -16.95 -15.18 8.51
N ALA A 132 -16.29 -15.35 7.35
CA ALA A 132 -15.78 -16.65 6.92
C ALA A 132 -14.75 -17.22 7.91
N LEU A 133 -13.81 -16.38 8.37
CA LEU A 133 -12.79 -16.80 9.34
C LEU A 133 -13.42 -17.26 10.67
N LEU A 134 -14.43 -16.55 11.17
CA LEU A 134 -15.15 -16.95 12.39
C LEU A 134 -15.92 -18.25 12.18
N ALA A 135 -16.60 -18.42 11.04
CA ALA A 135 -17.30 -19.66 10.72
C ALA A 135 -16.34 -20.87 10.68
N MET A 136 -15.17 -20.71 10.06
CA MET A 136 -14.13 -21.75 10.01
C MET A 136 -13.60 -22.11 11.38
N VAL A 137 -13.27 -21.12 12.22
CA VAL A 137 -12.73 -21.36 13.57
C VAL A 137 -13.77 -22.03 14.48
N LEU A 138 -15.05 -21.72 14.31
CA LEU A 138 -16.16 -22.28 15.10
C LEU A 138 -16.71 -23.60 14.53
N GLY A 139 -16.11 -24.16 13.48
CA GLY A 139 -16.55 -25.43 12.88
C GLY A 139 -17.93 -25.36 12.22
N LYS A 140 -18.29 -24.21 11.65
CA LYS A 140 -19.57 -23.96 10.97
C LYS A 140 -19.45 -24.04 9.44
N CYS A 141 -18.50 -24.83 8.94
CA CYS A 141 -18.22 -25.04 7.52
C CYS A 141 -18.93 -26.29 6.97
#